data_AF-B8KN86-F1
#
_entry.id   AF-B8KN86-F1
#
_cell.length_a   1.000
_cell.length_b   1.000
_cell.length_c   1.000
_cell.angle_alpha   90.00
_cell.angle_beta   90.00
_cell.angle_gamma   90.00
#
_symmetry.space_group_name_H-M   'P 1'
#
loop_
_entity.id
_entity.type
_entity.pdbx_description
1 polymer ?
#
loop_
_entity_poly.entity_id
_entity_poly.type
_entity_poly.pdbx_seq_one_letter_code
_entity_poly.pdbx_strand_id
1 'polypeptide(L)'
;MRILLLTCLLTITAITQAATPPITHQLQMFFGLSKPGGGAVSYQEWQHFQNQDIAAAFDGFTVSETIGYYQGAAERSRVVTLLINKADIPKAQSLATLYVKRFGQQGVMMIQTPLGQDQIIRVTP
;
A
#
# COMPACT_ATOMS: atom_id res chain seq x y z
N MET A 1 62.85 -29.35 3.39
CA MET A 1 61.76 -29.03 4.34
C MET A 1 61.58 -27.51 4.33
N ARG A 2 60.63 -27.00 3.52
CA ARG A 2 60.44 -25.57 3.23
C ARG A 2 58.99 -25.26 3.61
N ILE A 3 58.82 -24.54 4.72
CA ILE A 3 57.52 -24.30 5.34
C ILE A 3 56.72 -23.32 4.48
N LEU A 4 55.51 -23.76 4.14
CA LEU A 4 54.41 -23.05 3.50
C LEU A 4 53.97 -21.86 4.36
N LEU A 5 53.64 -20.73 3.75
CA LEU A 5 52.69 -19.76 4.31
C LEU A 5 51.93 -19.10 3.16
N LEU A 6 50.88 -19.82 2.74
CA LEU A 6 49.88 -19.37 1.78
C LEU A 6 48.85 -18.56 2.57
N THR A 7 48.96 -17.23 2.54
CA THR A 7 48.00 -16.33 3.19
C THR A 7 46.72 -16.26 2.35
N CYS A 8 45.71 -17.02 2.79
CA CYS A 8 44.36 -16.98 2.25
C CYS A 8 43.70 -15.65 2.65
N LEU A 9 43.61 -14.69 1.71
CA LEU A 9 42.82 -13.47 1.88
C LEU A 9 41.34 -13.83 1.74
N LEU A 10 40.67 -14.16 2.85
CA LEU A 10 39.21 -14.24 2.92
C LEU A 10 38.64 -12.83 2.85
N THR A 11 38.26 -12.37 1.66
CA THR A 11 37.43 -11.18 1.50
C THR A 11 36.00 -11.54 1.92
N ILE A 12 35.66 -11.24 3.17
CA ILE A 12 34.27 -11.30 3.65
C ILE A 12 33.54 -10.13 3.01
N THR A 13 32.88 -10.36 1.89
CA THR A 13 31.89 -9.42 1.34
C THR A 13 30.69 -9.48 2.28
N ALA A 14 30.60 -8.55 3.23
CA ALA A 14 29.40 -8.41 4.04
C ALA A 14 28.24 -8.07 3.11
N ILE A 15 27.33 -9.02 2.89
CA ILE A 15 26.07 -8.77 2.19
C ILE A 15 25.28 -7.82 3.11
N THR A 16 25.26 -6.55 2.77
CA THR A 16 24.37 -5.58 3.41
C THR A 16 22.94 -5.94 3.01
N GLN A 17 22.27 -6.72 3.86
CA GLN A 17 20.83 -6.93 3.75
C GLN A 17 20.17 -5.55 3.90
N ALA A 18 19.54 -5.06 2.84
CA ALA A 18 18.78 -3.82 2.92
C ALA A 18 17.71 -3.97 4.00
N ALA A 19 17.81 -3.18 5.06
CA ALA A 19 16.81 -3.17 6.12
C ALA A 19 15.49 -2.69 5.51
N THR A 20 14.41 -3.46 5.72
CA THR A 20 13.08 -3.01 5.34
C THR A 20 12.78 -1.71 6.07
N PRO A 21 12.35 -0.63 5.37
CA PRO A 21 12.01 0.62 6.03
C PRO A 21 10.99 0.38 7.16
N PRO A 22 11.13 1.08 8.29
CA PRO A 22 10.18 0.91 9.38
C PRO A 22 8.79 1.35 8.93
N ILE A 23 7.79 0.51 9.22
CA ILE A 23 6.38 0.89 9.13
C ILE A 23 6.15 1.91 10.25
N THR A 24 5.57 3.05 9.88
CA THR A 24 5.32 4.16 10.81
C THR A 24 3.89 4.68 10.72
N HIS A 25 3.13 4.21 9.73
CA HIS A 25 1.78 4.69 9.48
C HIS A 25 0.88 3.56 8.98
N GLN A 26 -0.37 3.58 9.43
CA GLN A 26 -1.49 2.93 8.78
C GLN A 26 -2.24 3.96 7.95
N LEU A 27 -2.50 3.66 6.68
CA LEU A 27 -3.45 4.40 5.87
C LEU A 27 -4.70 3.56 5.60
N GLN A 28 -5.85 4.21 5.61
CA GLN A 28 -7.10 3.66 5.09
C GLN A 28 -7.59 4.58 3.98
N MET A 29 -7.77 4.03 2.78
CA MET A 29 -8.23 4.76 1.59
C MET A 29 -9.62 4.25 1.21
N PHE A 30 -10.60 5.16 1.13
CA PHE A 30 -12.00 4.83 0.93
C PHE A 30 -12.42 5.16 -0.51
N PHE A 31 -12.59 4.12 -1.31
CA PHE A 31 -12.94 4.22 -2.73
C PHE A 31 -14.43 3.97 -2.91
N GLY A 32 -15.19 5.02 -3.21
CA GLY A 32 -16.57 4.90 -3.66
C GLY A 32 -16.63 4.21 -5.03
N LEU A 33 -17.66 3.38 -5.24
CA LEU A 33 -17.86 2.71 -6.52
C LEU A 33 -18.96 3.36 -7.35
N SER A 34 -19.73 4.32 -6.83
CA SER A 34 -20.73 5.05 -7.61
C SER A 34 -20.03 6.04 -8.54
N LYS A 35 -20.46 6.15 -9.80
CA LYS A 35 -19.92 7.16 -10.74
C LYS A 35 -20.87 8.35 -10.83
N PRO A 36 -20.39 9.61 -10.87
CA PRO A 36 -21.24 10.75 -11.18
C PRO A 36 -21.86 10.59 -12.58
N GLY A 37 -23.15 10.90 -12.70
CA GLY A 37 -23.92 10.69 -13.93
C GLY A 37 -24.56 9.30 -14.05
N GLY A 38 -24.37 8.43 -13.05
CA GLY A 38 -25.00 7.11 -12.98
C GLY A 38 -24.06 5.96 -13.31
N GLY A 39 -24.48 4.75 -12.94
CA GLY A 39 -23.65 3.55 -13.02
C GLY A 39 -22.63 3.46 -11.88
N ALA A 40 -21.77 2.45 -11.98
CA ALA A 40 -20.77 2.15 -10.98
C ALA A 40 -19.44 1.73 -11.64
N VAL A 41 -18.35 1.85 -10.88
CA VAL A 41 -17.13 1.10 -11.11
C VAL A 41 -17.50 -0.38 -11.02
N SER A 42 -17.38 -1.07 -12.15
CA SER A 42 -17.66 -2.48 -12.26
C SER A 42 -16.62 -3.30 -11.49
N TYR A 43 -16.96 -4.56 -11.23
CA TYR A 43 -16.02 -5.50 -10.62
C TYR A 43 -14.72 -5.63 -11.42
N GLN A 44 -14.81 -5.70 -12.75
CA GLN A 44 -13.66 -5.84 -13.64
C GLN A 44 -12.78 -4.58 -13.63
N GLU A 45 -13.39 -3.39 -13.68
CA GLU A 45 -12.65 -2.12 -13.57
C GLU A 45 -11.94 -2.01 -12.22
N TRP A 46 -12.61 -2.39 -11.13
CA TRP A 46 -11.99 -2.41 -9.80
C TRP A 46 -10.83 -3.41 -9.73
N GLN A 47 -11.03 -4.64 -10.20
CA GLN A 47 -9.96 -5.65 -10.23
C GLN A 47 -8.76 -5.19 -11.05
N HIS A 48 -9.00 -4.54 -12.18
CA HIS A 48 -7.93 -3.96 -12.98
C HIS A 48 -7.17 -2.89 -12.18
N PHE A 49 -7.88 -1.94 -11.55
CA PHE A 49 -7.27 -0.91 -10.71
C PHE A 49 -6.45 -1.50 -9.56
N GLN A 50 -6.99 -2.52 -8.88
CA GLN A 50 -6.32 -3.22 -7.81
C GLN A 50 -5.02 -3.89 -8.28
N ASN A 51 -5.09 -4.64 -9.38
CA ASN A 51 -3.97 -5.47 -9.84
C ASN A 51 -2.90 -4.69 -10.60
N GLN A 52 -3.28 -3.61 -11.29
CA GLN A 52 -2.36 -2.87 -12.14
C GLN A 52 -1.84 -1.59 -11.50
N ASP A 53 -2.62 -0.94 -10.63
CA ASP A 53 -2.21 0.32 -10.01
C ASP A 53 -1.83 0.14 -8.54
N ILE A 54 -2.70 -0.46 -7.71
CA ILE A 54 -2.40 -0.62 -6.28
C ILE A 54 -1.26 -1.62 -6.08
N ALA A 55 -1.33 -2.79 -6.69
CA ALA A 55 -0.29 -3.82 -6.55
C ALA A 55 1.04 -3.44 -7.21
N ALA A 56 1.05 -2.54 -8.21
CA ALA A 56 2.29 -1.97 -8.74
C ALA A 56 2.90 -0.90 -7.80
N ALA A 57 2.07 -0.27 -6.98
CA ALA A 57 2.49 0.75 -6.04
C ALA A 57 2.87 0.21 -4.65
N PHE A 58 2.30 -0.91 -4.21
CA PHE A 58 2.55 -1.41 -2.86
C PHE A 58 2.70 -2.92 -2.85
N ASP A 59 3.72 -3.40 -2.15
CA ASP A 59 4.02 -4.83 -2.02
C ASP A 59 2.99 -5.56 -1.14
N GLY A 60 2.25 -4.83 -0.31
CA GLY A 60 1.25 -5.40 0.59
C GLY A 60 0.17 -4.41 0.98
N PHE A 61 -1.08 -4.87 0.92
CA PHE A 61 -2.27 -4.13 1.32
C PHE A 61 -3.43 -5.10 1.57
N THR A 62 -4.46 -4.65 2.27
CA THR A 62 -5.71 -5.40 2.45
C THR A 62 -6.86 -4.61 1.83
N VAL A 63 -7.83 -5.31 1.25
CA VAL A 63 -9.05 -4.70 0.71
C VAL A 63 -10.25 -5.24 1.45
N SER A 64 -11.06 -4.34 2.00
CA SER A 64 -12.34 -4.65 2.62
C SER A 64 -13.49 -4.17 1.72
N GLU A 65 -14.50 -5.01 1.57
CA GLU A 65 -15.77 -4.63 0.95
C GLU A 65 -16.66 -3.92 1.95
N THR A 66 -17.15 -2.72 1.62
CA THR A 66 -17.95 -1.91 2.55
C THR A 66 -19.14 -1.26 1.85
N ILE A 67 -20.09 -0.78 2.66
CA ILE A 67 -21.12 0.16 2.24
C ILE A 67 -20.83 1.49 2.91
N GLY A 68 -20.58 2.52 2.10
CA GLY A 68 -20.49 3.91 2.54
C GLY A 68 -21.84 4.59 2.48
N TYR A 69 -22.01 5.69 3.21
CA TYR A 69 -23.10 6.63 2.99
C TYR A 69 -22.52 7.96 2.53
N TYR A 70 -22.86 8.36 1.31
CA TYR A 70 -22.41 9.61 0.73
C TYR A 70 -23.61 10.44 0.30
N GLN A 71 -23.68 11.70 0.76
CA GLN A 71 -24.79 12.63 0.48
C GLN A 71 -26.18 12.04 0.74
N GLY A 72 -26.31 11.24 1.80
CA GLY A 72 -27.58 10.64 2.22
C GLY A 72 -27.98 9.35 1.49
N ALA A 73 -27.16 8.86 0.57
CA ALA A 73 -27.40 7.59 -0.13
C ALA A 73 -26.36 6.54 0.25
N ALA A 74 -26.81 5.29 0.41
CA ALA A 74 -25.91 4.16 0.53
C ALA A 74 -25.20 3.91 -0.80
N GLU A 75 -23.89 3.68 -0.75
CA GLU A 75 -23.10 3.28 -1.89
C GLU A 75 -22.16 2.13 -1.56
N ARG A 76 -21.87 1.29 -2.57
CA ARG A 76 -20.82 0.29 -2.43
C ARG A 76 -19.46 0.97 -2.45
N SER A 77 -18.56 0.49 -1.62
CA SER A 77 -17.22 1.03 -1.48
C SER A 77 -16.19 -0.08 -1.27
N ARG A 78 -14.92 0.30 -1.40
CA ARG A 78 -13.76 -0.53 -1.08
C ARG A 78 -12.84 0.27 -0.17
N VAL A 79 -12.40 -0.35 0.92
CA VAL A 79 -11.39 0.26 1.80
C VAL A 79 -10.08 -0.47 1.59
N VAL A 80 -9.06 0.27 1.17
CA VAL A 80 -7.69 -0.25 1.05
C VAL A 80 -6.91 0.17 2.29
N THR A 81 -6.43 -0.81 3.04
CA THR A 81 -5.61 -0.61 4.23
C THR A 81 -4.15 -0.90 3.90
N LEU A 82 -3.29 0.07 4.21
CA LEU A 82 -1.85 0.04 3.95
C LEU A 82 -1.08 0.22 5.26
N LEU A 83 -0.01 -0.55 5.44
CA LEU A 83 0.97 -0.36 6.50
C LEU A 83 2.28 0.08 5.86
N ILE A 84 2.62 1.35 5.98
CA ILE A 84 3.67 2.00 5.17
C ILE A 84 4.60 2.89 6.00
N ASN A 85 5.68 3.33 5.36
CA ASN A 85 6.47 4.44 5.87
C ASN A 85 5.80 5.78 5.54
N LYS A 86 6.06 6.82 6.34
CA LYS A 86 5.61 8.19 6.07
C LYS A 86 5.98 8.69 4.67
N ALA A 87 7.16 8.30 4.18
CA ALA A 87 7.67 8.70 2.87
C ALA A 87 6.79 8.20 1.69
N ASP A 88 5.98 7.16 1.90
CA ASP A 88 5.12 6.57 0.87
C ASP A 88 3.72 7.20 0.82
N ILE A 89 3.37 8.10 1.74
CA ILE A 89 2.07 8.79 1.75
C ILE A 89 1.79 9.53 0.42
N PRO A 90 2.74 10.28 -0.18
CA PRO A 90 2.53 10.91 -1.48
C PRO A 90 2.21 9.91 -2.61
N LYS A 91 2.71 8.67 -2.51
CA LYS A 91 2.40 7.60 -3.46
C LYS A 91 0.92 7.20 -3.37
N ALA A 92 0.39 7.05 -2.16
CA ALA A 92 -1.02 6.78 -1.91
C ALA A 92 -1.91 7.94 -2.40
N GLN A 93 -1.51 9.20 -2.16
CA GLN A 93 -2.23 10.37 -2.67
C GLN A 93 -2.26 10.41 -4.21
N SER A 94 -1.17 10.00 -4.86
CA SER A 94 -1.11 9.90 -6.33
C SER A 94 -2.08 8.85 -6.86
N LEU A 95 -2.19 7.70 -6.20
CA LEU A 95 -3.18 6.66 -6.53
C LEU A 95 -4.63 7.13 -6.34
N ALA A 96 -4.91 7.82 -5.24
CA ALA A 96 -6.23 8.44 -5.01
C ALA A 96 -6.59 9.40 -6.15
N THR A 97 -5.64 10.25 -6.55
CA THR A 97 -5.81 11.18 -7.67
C THR A 97 -6.04 10.46 -9.00
N LEU A 98 -5.32 9.36 -9.25
CA LEU A 98 -5.51 8.53 -10.43
C LEU A 98 -6.92 7.93 -10.48
N TYR A 99 -7.40 7.37 -9.37
CA TYR A 99 -8.74 6.81 -9.25
C TYR A 99 -9.81 7.87 -9.52
N VAL A 100 -9.66 9.06 -8.91
CA VAL A 100 -10.52 10.22 -9.13
C VAL A 100 -10.62 10.56 -10.61
N LYS A 101 -9.49 10.72 -11.29
CA LYS A 101 -9.46 11.05 -12.72
C LYS A 101 -10.06 9.95 -13.58
N ARG A 102 -9.74 8.68 -13.30
CA ARG A 102 -10.14 7.54 -14.13
C ARG A 102 -11.65 7.28 -14.06
N PHE A 103 -12.25 7.39 -12.88
CA PHE A 103 -13.65 7.04 -12.65
C PHE A 103 -14.55 8.25 -12.36
N GLY A 104 -14.03 9.46 -12.58
CA GLY A 104 -14.75 10.71 -12.39
C GLY A 104 -15.24 10.93 -10.96
N GLN A 105 -14.54 10.38 -9.95
CA GLN A 105 -14.97 10.52 -8.56
C GLN A 105 -14.81 11.95 -8.06
N GLN A 106 -15.56 12.32 -7.02
CA GLN A 106 -15.37 13.62 -6.36
C GLN A 106 -14.17 13.62 -5.40
N GLY A 107 -13.77 12.44 -4.92
CA GLY A 107 -12.62 12.29 -4.05
C GLY A 107 -12.43 10.85 -3.59
N VAL A 108 -11.32 10.63 -2.88
CA VAL A 108 -11.05 9.42 -2.11
C VAL A 108 -10.67 9.90 -0.72
N MET A 109 -11.44 9.50 0.29
CA MET A 109 -11.11 9.86 1.67
C MET A 109 -9.90 9.03 2.11
N MET A 110 -8.99 9.65 2.84
CA MET A 110 -7.80 8.99 3.39
C MET A 110 -7.71 9.30 4.88
N ILE A 111 -7.62 8.25 5.70
CA ILE A 111 -7.31 8.37 7.12
C ILE A 111 -5.87 7.92 7.33
N GLN A 112 -5.08 8.77 8.00
CA GLN A 112 -3.71 8.48 8.38
C GLN A 112 -3.63 8.31 9.90
N THR A 113 -3.10 7.19 10.33
CA THR A 113 -2.84 6.89 11.75
C THR A 113 -1.34 6.63 11.93
N PRO A 114 -0.60 7.50 12.64
CA PRO A 114 0.77 7.21 13.05
C PRO A 114 0.81 5.96 13.92
N LEU A 115 1.83 5.11 13.72
CA LEU A 115 2.05 3.89 14.48
C LEU A 115 3.37 3.97 15.25
N GLY A 116 3.30 3.65 16.54
CA GLY A 116 4.49 3.37 17.36
C GLY A 116 5.08 2.00 17.03
N GLN A 117 6.38 1.80 17.27
CA GLN A 117 7.03 0.49 17.05
C GLN A 117 6.44 -0.60 17.94
N ASP A 118 5.99 -0.22 19.14
CA ASP A 118 5.32 -1.07 20.13
C ASP A 118 3.89 -1.50 19.71
N GLN A 119 3.31 -0.85 18.70
CA GLN A 119 1.97 -1.15 18.19
C GLN A 119 1.98 -2.21 17.08
N ILE A 120 3.16 -2.58 16.56
CA ILE A 120 3.31 -3.53 15.46
C ILE A 120 3.93 -4.81 15.99
N ILE A 121 3.11 -5.85 16.16
CA ILE A 121 3.58 -7.18 16.54
C ILE A 121 3.78 -8.01 15.27
N ARG A 122 5.04 -8.38 14.99
CA ARG A 122 5.37 -9.31 13.91
C ARG A 122 5.53 -10.70 14.49
N VAL A 123 4.74 -11.65 14.00
CA VAL A 123 4.92 -13.08 14.29
C VAL A 123 5.67 -13.68 13.12
N THR A 124 6.90 -14.15 13.36
CA THR A 124 7.67 -14.92 12.38
C THR A 124 7.68 -16.41 12.79
N PRO A 125 7.72 -17.34 11.83
CA PRO A 125 7.87 -18.77 12.11
C PRO A 125 9.13 -19.10 12.92
#